data_AF-A0A2V8EIV5-F1
#
_entry.id   AF-A0A2V8EIV5-F1
#
_cell.length_a   1.000
_cell.length_b   1.000
_cell.length_c   1.000
_cell.angle_alpha   90.00
_cell.angle_beta   90.00
_cell.angle_gamma   90.00
#
_symmetry.space_group_name_H-M   'P 1'
#
loop_
_entity.id
_entity.type
_entity.pdbx_description
1 polymer ?
#
loop_
_entity_poly.entity_id
_entity_poly.type
_entity_poly.pdbx_seq_one_letter_code
_entity_poly.pdbx_strand_id
1 'polypeptide(L)'
;IHRGAGSLEPKEIYAAANPPASECCIPAPPVLEFDQEGNLVKAWGGPGPGYEWPESNHGITPDSKGNLFIGGNGGNDGHILKFTRDGKFLKQFGFAYASAGSNDMWAFNKVAKISLDEGANEAYVADGYGNHRVAVIDMDTGKIKRYWGAYGNKPDDTPLGNYNPDAPLAKQFRNPVHCAEPSKDGFVYVCDRPNDRIQVFTKDGKFVKETQVAKNTRGDGSVWDIAFSKDAAQKYFYLSDGANEKIHVFDRQSLTELTSFGDGGRQPGQFYAVHSIATDSKGNVYTTETYRGQRLQKFVYKGLATVTKPNQGTVWPTRTTTH
;
A
#
# COMPACT_ATOMS: atom_id res chain seq x y z
N ILE A 1 -11.27 -1.37 -2.35
CA ILE A 1 -11.13 -0.47 -3.52
C ILE A 1 -11.25 0.95 -2.99
N HIS A 2 -10.19 1.76 -3.07
CA HIS A 2 -10.22 3.15 -2.62
C HIS A 2 -10.74 4.03 -3.75
N ARG A 3 -12.07 4.16 -3.87
CA ARG A 3 -12.66 5.19 -4.73
C ARG A 3 -13.57 6.05 -3.87
N GLY A 4 -13.12 7.26 -3.59
CA GLY A 4 -14.02 8.32 -3.15
C GLY A 4 -14.83 8.85 -4.34
N ALA A 5 -15.95 9.54 -4.06
CA ALA A 5 -16.81 10.14 -5.08
C ALA A 5 -16.05 11.06 -6.05
N GLY A 6 -14.98 11.72 -5.61
CA GLY A 6 -14.17 12.62 -6.44
C GLY A 6 -13.32 11.94 -7.53
N SER A 7 -13.25 10.60 -7.56
CA SER A 7 -12.52 9.84 -8.60
C SER A 7 -13.41 9.32 -9.73
N LEU A 8 -14.70 9.64 -9.70
CA LEU A 8 -15.70 9.18 -10.67
C LEU A 8 -15.82 10.17 -11.83
N GLU A 9 -15.85 9.66 -13.06
CA GLU A 9 -16.16 10.47 -14.24
C GLU A 9 -17.61 10.94 -14.23
N PRO A 10 -17.96 12.01 -14.96
CA PRO A 10 -19.33 12.50 -15.04
C PRO A 10 -20.35 11.38 -15.35
N LYS A 11 -20.03 10.48 -16.28
CA LYS A 11 -20.90 9.35 -16.65
C LYS A 11 -21.03 8.26 -15.57
N GLU A 12 -20.09 8.20 -14.62
CA GLU A 12 -20.10 7.25 -13.49
C GLU A 12 -20.98 7.75 -12.33
N ILE A 13 -21.55 8.97 -12.40
CA ILE A 13 -22.38 9.57 -11.34
C ILE A 13 -23.75 10.06 -11.84
N TYR A 14 -24.18 9.68 -13.04
CA TYR A 14 -25.41 10.20 -13.63
C TYR A 14 -26.68 9.86 -12.84
N ALA A 15 -26.70 8.75 -12.10
CA ALA A 15 -27.82 8.48 -11.19
C ALA A 15 -27.83 9.39 -9.96
N ALA A 16 -26.67 9.97 -9.60
CA ALA A 16 -26.54 10.95 -8.51
C ALA A 16 -26.71 12.41 -8.96
N ALA A 17 -26.85 12.67 -10.27
CA ALA A 17 -27.09 14.02 -10.79
C ALA A 17 -28.49 14.53 -10.42
N ASN A 18 -28.69 15.86 -10.49
CA ASN A 18 -30.00 16.47 -10.27
C ASN A 18 -30.41 17.37 -11.47
N PRO A 19 -31.41 16.98 -12.28
CA PRO A 19 -32.15 15.70 -12.21
C PRO A 19 -31.25 14.49 -12.58
N PRO A 20 -31.58 13.27 -12.13
CA PRO A 20 -30.84 12.07 -12.50
C PRO A 20 -30.86 11.86 -14.03
N ALA A 21 -29.69 11.57 -14.60
CA ALA A 21 -29.52 11.41 -16.05
C ALA A 21 -29.52 9.94 -16.51
N SER A 22 -29.45 8.97 -15.60
CA SER A 22 -29.58 7.52 -15.88
C SER A 22 -29.86 6.72 -14.61
N GLU A 23 -30.21 5.43 -14.77
CA GLU A 23 -30.47 4.49 -13.65
C GLU A 23 -29.21 4.14 -12.85
N CYS A 24 -28.03 4.20 -13.49
CA CYS A 24 -26.72 3.99 -12.88
C CYS A 24 -25.81 5.18 -13.19
N CYS A 25 -24.88 5.60 -12.33
CA CYS A 25 -24.49 4.98 -11.07
C CYS A 25 -24.39 6.02 -9.94
N ILE A 26 -24.38 5.55 -8.70
CA ILE A 26 -24.09 6.37 -7.53
C ILE A 26 -22.70 6.02 -6.99
N PRO A 27 -21.97 7.00 -6.44
CA PRO A 27 -20.71 6.73 -5.76
C PRO A 27 -20.88 5.71 -4.63
N ALA A 28 -19.98 4.72 -4.58
CA ALA A 28 -19.91 3.82 -3.45
C ALA A 28 -19.27 4.52 -2.23
N PRO A 29 -19.58 4.11 -0.99
CA PRO A 29 -18.83 4.54 0.18
C PRO A 29 -17.34 4.18 0.07
N PRO A 30 -16.42 4.95 0.70
CA PRO A 30 -14.98 4.73 0.57
C PRO A 30 -14.47 3.38 1.12
N VAL A 31 -15.13 2.83 2.14
CA VAL A 31 -14.79 1.52 2.72
C VAL A 31 -15.79 0.51 2.21
N LEU A 32 -15.28 -0.53 1.55
CA LEU A 32 -16.05 -1.65 1.02
C LEU A 32 -15.51 -2.96 1.61
N GLU A 33 -16.41 -3.75 2.18
CA GLU A 33 -16.09 -5.05 2.76
C GLU A 33 -16.74 -6.15 1.93
N PHE A 34 -15.92 -7.12 1.51
CA PHE A 34 -16.36 -8.26 0.72
C PHE A 34 -16.14 -9.56 1.50
N ASP A 35 -17.03 -10.54 1.32
CA ASP A 35 -16.78 -11.91 1.77
C ASP A 35 -15.77 -12.64 0.86
N GLN A 36 -15.50 -13.91 1.15
CA GLN A 36 -14.48 -14.68 0.43
C GLN A 36 -14.91 -15.08 -0.99
N GLU A 37 -16.22 -15.09 -1.22
CA GLU A 37 -16.90 -15.36 -2.47
C GLU A 37 -16.97 -14.10 -3.37
N GLY A 38 -16.72 -12.92 -2.79
CA GLY A 38 -16.67 -11.63 -3.48
C GLY A 38 -17.97 -10.84 -3.40
N ASN A 39 -18.91 -11.22 -2.54
CA ASN A 39 -20.13 -10.45 -2.31
C ASN A 39 -19.83 -9.24 -1.42
N LEU A 40 -20.36 -8.07 -1.78
CA LEU A 40 -20.29 -6.89 -0.92
C LEU A 40 -21.20 -7.10 0.30
N VAL A 41 -20.61 -7.14 1.51
CA VAL A 41 -21.35 -7.39 2.75
C VAL A 41 -21.54 -6.15 3.60
N LYS A 42 -20.67 -5.13 3.43
CA LYS A 42 -20.79 -3.85 4.13
C LYS A 42 -20.09 -2.74 3.35
N ALA A 43 -20.62 -1.54 3.47
CA ALA A 43 -20.01 -0.33 2.94
C ALA A 43 -20.28 0.87 3.86
N TRP A 44 -19.27 1.69 4.13
CA TRP A 44 -19.38 2.90 4.94
C TRP A 44 -18.21 3.86 4.67
N GLY A 45 -18.21 5.01 5.35
CA GLY A 45 -17.10 5.97 5.34
C GLY A 45 -17.41 7.28 4.64
N GLY A 46 -16.49 8.22 4.78
CA GLY A 46 -16.62 9.59 4.30
C GLY A 46 -16.64 10.63 5.43
N PRO A 47 -16.71 11.93 5.06
CA PRO A 47 -16.74 13.03 6.01
C PRO A 47 -17.86 12.87 7.04
N GLY A 48 -17.56 13.19 8.30
CA GLY A 48 -18.51 13.08 9.40
C GLY A 48 -18.05 13.86 10.62
N PRO A 49 -18.88 13.94 11.67
CA PRO A 49 -18.57 14.71 12.87
C PRO A 49 -17.48 14.02 13.71
N GLY A 50 -16.56 14.82 14.27
CA GLY A 50 -15.57 14.37 15.25
C GLY A 50 -14.25 13.86 14.68
N TYR A 51 -14.07 13.90 13.36
CA TYR A 51 -12.82 13.53 12.68
C TYR A 51 -12.69 14.26 11.34
N GLU A 52 -11.46 14.30 10.84
CA GLU A 52 -11.13 14.87 9.53
C GLU A 52 -10.98 13.71 8.54
N TRP A 53 -11.94 13.51 7.63
CA TRP A 53 -11.83 12.44 6.64
C TRP A 53 -10.73 12.76 5.61
N PRO A 54 -9.89 11.79 5.19
CA PRO A 54 -8.83 12.08 4.23
C PRO A 54 -9.35 12.61 2.90
N GLU A 55 -8.71 13.65 2.38
CA GLU A 55 -9.01 14.22 1.06
C GLU A 55 -8.76 13.19 -0.05
N SER A 56 -7.74 12.35 0.11
CA SER A 56 -7.46 11.22 -0.77
C SER A 56 -7.15 9.97 0.04
N ASN A 57 -8.16 9.10 0.19
CA ASN A 57 -8.00 7.79 0.82
C ASN A 57 -6.89 6.99 0.13
N HIS A 58 -5.96 6.45 0.90
CA HIS A 58 -4.81 5.74 0.33
C HIS A 58 -4.59 4.36 0.95
N GLY A 59 -4.32 4.28 2.25
CA GLY A 59 -4.08 3.04 2.98
C GLY A 59 -5.22 2.66 3.92
N ILE A 60 -5.52 1.36 4.03
CA ILE A 60 -6.42 0.79 5.04
C ILE A 60 -5.83 -0.51 5.61
N THR A 61 -5.81 -0.61 6.94
CA THR A 61 -5.24 -1.78 7.61
C THR A 61 -6.09 -2.21 8.81
N PRO A 62 -6.63 -3.44 8.82
CA PRO A 62 -7.33 -3.98 9.98
C PRO A 62 -6.36 -4.46 11.06
N ASP A 63 -6.73 -4.29 12.33
CA ASP A 63 -6.12 -4.98 13.47
C ASP A 63 -6.88 -6.28 13.81
N SER A 64 -6.30 -7.11 14.68
CA SER A 64 -6.89 -8.38 15.11
C SER A 64 -8.22 -8.24 15.87
N LYS A 65 -8.53 -7.05 16.38
CA LYS A 65 -9.79 -6.73 17.06
C LYS A 65 -10.87 -6.24 16.08
N GLY A 66 -10.54 -6.14 14.79
CA GLY A 66 -11.42 -5.65 13.74
C GLY A 66 -11.52 -4.12 13.67
N ASN A 67 -10.62 -3.37 14.31
CA ASN A 67 -10.53 -1.94 14.06
C ASN A 67 -9.76 -1.69 12.76
N LEU A 68 -10.12 -0.62 12.05
CA LEU A 68 -9.48 -0.22 10.81
C LEU A 68 -8.69 1.06 11.02
N PHE A 69 -7.43 1.06 10.60
CA PHE A 69 -6.58 2.24 10.48
C PHE A 69 -6.65 2.74 9.03
N ILE A 70 -6.89 4.02 8.83
CA ILE A 70 -7.03 4.66 7.52
C ILE A 70 -6.06 5.83 7.43
N GLY A 71 -5.28 5.87 6.35
CA GLY A 71 -4.42 6.99 6.00
C GLY A 71 -4.82 7.59 4.66
N GLY A 72 -4.31 8.78 4.37
CA GLY A 72 -4.51 9.44 3.09
C GLY A 72 -3.34 10.31 2.67
N ASN A 73 -3.32 10.62 1.39
CA ASN A 73 -2.23 11.32 0.72
C ASN A 73 -2.67 12.60 -0.01
N GLY A 74 -3.87 13.11 0.30
CA GLY A 74 -4.41 14.34 -0.23
C GLY A 74 -3.66 15.58 0.23
N GLY A 75 -4.03 16.74 -0.33
CA GLY A 75 -3.37 18.03 -0.14
C GLY A 75 -3.08 18.34 1.34
N ASN A 76 -4.09 18.15 2.17
CA ASN A 76 -4.06 18.49 3.59
C ASN A 76 -4.05 17.25 4.52
N ASP A 77 -3.79 16.06 3.98
CA ASP A 77 -3.78 14.85 4.79
C ASP A 77 -2.49 14.80 5.64
N GLY A 78 -2.65 14.80 6.97
CA GLY A 78 -1.56 14.73 7.95
C GLY A 78 -1.91 13.89 9.18
N HIS A 79 -2.91 13.03 9.03
CA HIS A 79 -3.54 12.27 10.09
C HIS A 79 -3.78 10.81 9.71
N ILE A 80 -4.02 9.98 10.72
CA ILE A 80 -4.48 8.60 10.61
C ILE A 80 -5.79 8.49 11.39
N LEU A 81 -6.80 7.88 10.80
CA LEU A 81 -8.07 7.60 11.48
C LEU A 81 -8.16 6.14 11.91
N LYS A 82 -8.76 5.91 13.07
CA LYS A 82 -9.09 4.58 13.59
C LYS A 82 -10.59 4.46 13.76
N PHE A 83 -11.17 3.42 13.18
CA PHE A 83 -12.59 3.09 13.25
C PHE A 83 -12.78 1.64 13.71
N THR A 84 -13.96 1.30 14.20
CA THR A 84 -14.39 -0.11 14.28
C THR A 84 -14.68 -0.65 12.86
N ARG A 85 -14.81 -1.97 12.73
CA ARG A 85 -15.24 -2.63 11.46
C ARG A 85 -16.55 -2.08 10.90
N ASP A 86 -17.47 -1.68 11.77
CA ASP A 86 -18.78 -1.13 11.42
C ASP A 86 -18.80 0.39 11.21
N GLY A 87 -17.65 1.07 11.24
CA GLY A 87 -17.53 2.48 10.86
C GLY A 87 -17.77 3.46 11.99
N LYS A 88 -17.77 3.02 13.25
CA LYS A 88 -17.78 3.91 14.40
C LYS A 88 -16.39 4.51 14.58
N PHE A 89 -16.30 5.83 14.58
CA PHE A 89 -15.04 6.53 14.85
C PHE A 89 -14.54 6.22 16.26
N LEU A 90 -13.25 5.87 16.37
CA LEU A 90 -12.58 5.59 17.63
C LEU A 90 -11.58 6.67 17.98
N LYS A 91 -10.70 7.01 17.02
CA LYS A 91 -9.60 7.92 17.28
C LYS A 91 -9.01 8.51 16.01
N GLN A 92 -8.43 9.70 16.14
CA GLN A 92 -7.58 10.32 15.16
C GLN A 92 -6.19 10.52 15.76
N PHE A 93 -5.15 10.26 14.97
CA PHE A 93 -3.76 10.53 15.29
C PHE A 93 -3.22 11.58 14.31
N GLY A 94 -2.56 12.62 14.81
CA GLY A 94 -2.20 13.76 13.98
C GLY A 94 -3.43 14.61 13.59
N PHE A 95 -3.24 15.49 12.61
CA PHE A 95 -4.24 16.49 12.23
C PHE A 95 -4.21 16.71 10.72
N ALA A 96 -5.35 17.01 10.10
CA ALA A 96 -5.32 17.57 8.76
C ALA A 96 -4.66 18.96 8.78
N TYR A 97 -4.21 19.43 7.61
CA TYR A 97 -3.54 20.72 7.42
C TYR A 97 -2.23 20.89 8.22
N ALA A 98 -1.67 19.79 8.74
CA ALA A 98 -0.40 19.82 9.44
C ALA A 98 0.75 20.05 8.44
N SER A 99 1.45 21.18 8.58
CA SER A 99 2.66 21.49 7.83
C SER A 99 3.91 21.02 8.60
N ALA A 100 4.05 19.71 8.75
CA ALA A 100 5.17 19.08 9.45
C ALA A 100 6.21 18.56 8.45
N GLY A 101 7.49 18.75 8.77
CA GLY A 101 8.62 18.20 8.02
C GLY A 101 9.03 16.82 8.52
N SER A 102 10.00 16.20 7.87
CA SER A 102 10.34 14.78 8.13
C SER A 102 10.91 14.52 9.52
N ASN A 103 11.30 15.56 10.26
CA ASN A 103 11.87 15.45 11.60
C ASN A 103 10.90 15.77 12.73
N ASP A 104 9.65 16.16 12.41
CA ASP A 104 8.66 16.55 13.41
C ASP A 104 7.99 15.34 14.07
N MET A 105 7.95 15.32 15.41
CA MET A 105 7.40 14.20 16.20
C MET A 105 5.90 14.30 16.48
N TRP A 106 5.25 15.38 16.02
CA TRP A 106 3.88 15.74 16.43
C TRP A 106 2.83 15.58 15.33
N ALA A 107 3.24 15.35 14.08
CA ALA A 107 2.33 15.20 12.94
C ALA A 107 2.92 14.33 11.83
N PHE A 108 2.05 13.92 10.90
CA PHE A 108 2.38 13.24 9.65
C PHE A 108 2.18 14.19 8.46
N ASN A 109 2.64 13.78 7.28
CA ASN A 109 2.44 14.51 6.04
C ASN A 109 2.23 13.52 4.89
N LYS A 110 0.95 13.31 4.55
CA LYS A 110 0.47 12.42 3.48
C LYS A 110 0.90 10.97 3.70
N VAL A 111 0.26 10.31 4.65
CA VAL A 111 0.51 8.92 5.00
C VAL A 111 0.12 8.00 3.84
N ALA A 112 1.09 7.24 3.33
CA ALA A 112 0.85 6.22 2.31
C ALA A 112 0.20 4.98 2.93
N LYS A 113 0.89 4.35 3.88
CA LYS A 113 0.45 3.08 4.47
C LYS A 113 0.74 2.99 5.95
N ILE A 114 -0.09 2.22 6.65
CA ILE A 114 0.08 1.87 8.06
C ILE A 114 0.17 0.35 8.15
N SER A 115 1.20 -0.18 8.79
CA SER A 115 1.40 -1.62 8.99
C SER A 115 1.57 -1.90 10.48
N LEU A 116 1.01 -3.00 10.99
CA LEU A 116 0.86 -3.21 12.43
C LEU A 116 1.83 -4.26 12.97
N ASP A 117 2.40 -3.98 14.13
CA ASP A 117 3.04 -4.95 15.03
C ASP A 117 2.27 -4.97 16.34
N GLU A 118 1.14 -5.68 16.33
CA GLU A 118 0.20 -5.74 17.46
C GLU A 118 0.84 -6.34 18.72
N GLY A 119 1.83 -7.24 18.57
CA GLY A 119 2.56 -7.81 19.69
C GLY A 119 3.40 -6.78 20.46
N ALA A 120 3.86 -5.73 19.78
CA ALA A 120 4.60 -4.62 20.38
C ALA A 120 3.72 -3.39 20.70
N ASN A 121 2.43 -3.43 20.37
CA ASN A 121 1.53 -2.26 20.35
C ASN A 121 2.07 -1.11 19.48
N GLU A 122 2.69 -1.44 18.35
CA GLU A 122 3.31 -0.47 17.44
C GLU A 122 2.69 -0.50 16.04
N ALA A 123 2.59 0.66 15.41
CA ALA A 123 2.28 0.77 13.98
C ALA A 123 3.41 1.49 13.24
N TYR A 124 3.78 0.95 12.10
CA TYR A 124 4.76 1.48 11.16
C TYR A 124 4.03 2.29 10.10
N VAL A 125 4.32 3.58 10.06
CA VAL A 125 3.70 4.54 9.17
C VAL A 125 4.70 4.88 8.07
N ALA A 126 4.37 4.52 6.83
CA ALA A 126 5.01 5.04 5.64
C ALA A 126 4.52 6.49 5.44
N ASP A 127 5.13 7.39 6.20
CA ASP A 127 4.86 8.83 6.19
C ASP A 127 5.63 9.45 5.04
N GLY A 128 5.09 9.25 3.83
CA GLY A 128 5.94 9.14 2.65
C GLY A 128 5.60 10.03 1.49
N TYR A 129 4.35 10.49 1.30
CA TYR A 129 4.03 11.35 0.16
C TYR A 129 4.44 12.81 0.38
N GLY A 130 4.56 13.24 1.64
CA GLY A 130 5.14 14.52 2.03
C GLY A 130 6.48 14.35 2.74
N ASN A 131 6.51 13.51 3.78
CA ASN A 131 7.74 13.25 4.54
C ASN A 131 8.60 12.15 3.90
N HIS A 132 9.87 12.10 4.30
CA HIS A 132 10.91 11.18 3.81
C HIS A 132 11.29 10.14 4.88
N ARG A 133 10.29 9.53 5.53
CA ARG A 133 10.55 8.67 6.69
C ARG A 133 9.63 7.48 6.81
N VAL A 134 10.08 6.51 7.60
CA VAL A 134 9.20 5.60 8.32
C VAL A 134 9.06 6.12 9.75
N ALA A 135 7.83 6.31 10.23
CA ALA A 135 7.55 6.66 11.61
C ALA A 135 6.93 5.47 12.34
N VAL A 136 7.35 5.20 13.58
CA VAL A 136 6.74 4.16 14.41
C VAL A 136 5.95 4.82 15.52
N ILE A 137 4.68 4.47 15.63
CA ILE A 137 3.76 5.03 16.63
C ILE A 137 3.28 3.97 17.61
N ASP A 138 2.94 4.41 18.81
CA ASP A 138 2.15 3.62 19.75
C ASP A 138 0.69 3.55 19.26
N MET A 139 0.12 2.34 19.17
CA MET A 139 -1.19 2.11 18.54
C MET A 139 -2.38 2.66 19.33
N ASP A 140 -2.22 2.89 20.64
CA ASP A 140 -3.28 3.40 21.49
C ASP A 140 -3.27 4.92 21.55
N THR A 141 -2.08 5.53 21.67
CA THR A 141 -1.91 6.96 21.84
C THR A 141 -1.68 7.71 20.53
N GLY A 142 -1.15 7.05 19.51
CA GLY A 142 -0.72 7.66 18.25
C GLY A 142 0.59 8.44 18.34
N LYS A 143 1.24 8.45 19.50
CA LYS A 143 2.50 9.17 19.68
C LYS A 143 3.60 8.51 18.86
N ILE A 144 4.35 9.32 18.10
CA ILE A 144 5.56 8.87 17.42
C ILE A 144 6.60 8.50 18.49
N LYS A 145 7.08 7.26 18.43
CA LYS A 145 8.12 6.72 19.32
C LYS A 145 9.51 6.94 18.74
N ARG A 146 9.64 6.76 17.42
CA ARG A 146 10.88 6.89 16.64
C ARG A 146 10.57 7.01 15.16
N TYR A 147 11.55 7.46 14.38
CA TYR A 147 11.48 7.50 12.93
C TYR A 147 12.89 7.41 12.33
N TRP A 148 12.99 7.04 11.06
CA TRP A 148 14.24 7.03 10.31
C TRP A 148 14.01 7.27 8.81
N GLY A 149 15.05 7.74 8.14
CA GLY A 149 15.14 7.88 6.68
C GLY A 149 15.90 6.73 6.03
N ALA A 150 16.19 6.85 4.73
CA ALA A 150 16.93 5.81 4.00
C ALA A 150 18.27 5.48 4.66
N TYR A 151 18.64 4.21 4.63
CA TYR A 151 19.83 3.67 5.30
C TYR A 151 19.89 3.92 6.82
N GLY A 152 18.79 4.32 7.46
CA GLY A 152 18.73 4.61 8.90
C GLY A 152 19.24 6.01 9.23
N ASN A 153 19.44 6.85 8.21
CA ASN A 153 19.86 8.23 8.39
C ASN A 153 18.74 9.08 8.97
N LYS A 154 19.13 10.23 9.54
CA LYS A 154 18.16 11.31 9.79
C LYS A 154 17.56 11.76 8.44
N PRO A 155 16.23 11.82 8.30
CA PRO A 155 15.57 12.37 7.12
C PRO A 155 16.01 13.80 6.81
N ASP A 156 16.08 14.11 5.53
CA ASP A 156 16.41 15.42 4.98
C ASP A 156 15.37 15.78 3.89
N ASP A 157 14.75 16.94 4.03
CA ASP A 157 13.69 17.45 3.15
C ASP A 157 14.25 18.14 1.89
N THR A 158 15.57 18.12 1.68
CA THR A 158 16.20 18.68 0.49
C THR A 158 15.74 17.93 -0.76
N PRO A 159 15.18 18.63 -1.78
CA PRO A 159 14.70 17.99 -3.00
C PRO A 159 15.80 17.22 -3.75
N LEU A 160 15.60 15.91 -3.94
CA LEU A 160 16.55 15.02 -4.63
C LEU A 160 16.51 15.08 -6.17
N GLY A 161 15.76 16.02 -6.76
CA GLY A 161 15.53 16.09 -8.22
C GLY A 161 14.75 14.89 -8.77
N ASN A 162 14.94 14.54 -10.05
CA ASN A 162 14.35 13.32 -10.62
C ASN A 162 15.25 12.10 -10.35
N TYR A 163 14.66 10.90 -10.27
CA TYR A 163 15.43 9.66 -10.19
C TYR A 163 16.30 9.48 -11.44
N ASN A 164 17.58 9.11 -11.22
CA ASN A 164 18.52 8.79 -12.28
C ASN A 164 19.10 7.39 -12.03
N PRO A 165 18.81 6.39 -12.86
CA PRO A 165 19.26 5.00 -12.66
C PRO A 165 20.77 4.80 -12.82
N ASP A 166 21.46 5.77 -13.42
CA ASP A 166 22.91 5.74 -13.63
C ASP A 166 23.69 6.50 -12.54
N ALA A 167 22.98 7.21 -11.65
CA ALA A 167 23.58 7.91 -10.51
C ALA A 167 23.77 6.96 -9.30
N PRO A 168 24.68 7.29 -8.36
CA PRO A 168 24.74 6.59 -7.08
C PRO A 168 23.39 6.61 -6.37
N LEU A 169 23.06 5.52 -5.67
CA LEU A 169 21.82 5.42 -4.89
C LEU A 169 21.70 6.56 -3.88
N ALA A 170 20.56 7.25 -3.91
CA ALA A 170 20.27 8.35 -3.01
C ALA A 170 20.34 7.89 -1.55
N LYS A 171 20.96 8.71 -0.69
CA LYS A 171 21.09 8.43 0.75
C LYS A 171 19.89 8.87 1.59
N GLN A 172 18.86 9.38 0.92
CA GLN A 172 17.55 9.74 1.47
C GLN A 172 16.47 8.99 0.70
N PHE A 173 15.30 8.80 1.34
CA PHE A 173 14.15 8.24 0.65
C PHE A 173 13.60 9.25 -0.36
N ARG A 174 13.04 8.76 -1.47
CA ARG A 174 12.37 9.59 -2.46
C ARG A 174 10.87 9.39 -2.34
N ASN A 175 10.09 10.46 -2.38
CA ASN A 175 8.66 10.33 -2.16
C ASN A 175 7.94 9.66 -3.34
N PRO A 176 7.06 8.69 -3.07
CA PRO A 176 6.68 8.24 -1.74
C PRO A 176 7.58 7.14 -1.16
N VAL A 177 7.86 7.25 0.14
CA VAL A 177 8.01 6.04 0.98
C VAL A 177 6.62 5.41 1.06
N HIS A 178 6.40 4.29 0.37
CA HIS A 178 5.04 3.84 0.13
C HIS A 178 4.55 2.80 1.15
N CYS A 179 5.45 1.92 1.58
CA CYS A 179 5.16 0.85 2.52
C CYS A 179 6.27 0.72 3.58
N ALA A 180 5.93 0.20 4.76
CA ALA A 180 6.87 -0.16 5.81
C ALA A 180 6.35 -1.40 6.56
N GLU A 181 6.63 -2.59 6.03
CA GLU A 181 6.01 -3.84 6.48
C GLU A 181 6.89 -4.58 7.51
N PRO A 182 6.45 -4.71 8.78
CA PRO A 182 7.15 -5.53 9.76
C PRO A 182 6.99 -7.01 9.46
N SER A 183 8.10 -7.76 9.49
CA SER A 183 8.13 -9.21 9.37
C SER A 183 8.13 -9.91 10.73
N LYS A 184 7.72 -11.18 10.75
CA LYS A 184 7.66 -12.01 11.96
C LYS A 184 9.03 -12.25 12.60
N ASP A 185 10.11 -12.21 11.80
CA ASP A 185 11.49 -12.39 12.26
C ASP A 185 12.16 -11.08 12.70
N GLY A 186 11.40 -9.99 12.87
CA GLY A 186 11.90 -8.79 13.53
C GLY A 186 12.54 -7.75 12.61
N PHE A 187 12.28 -7.81 11.31
CA PHE A 187 12.72 -6.80 10.34
C PHE A 187 11.55 -5.96 9.83
N VAL A 188 11.87 -4.88 9.13
CA VAL A 188 10.91 -3.97 8.49
C VAL A 188 11.35 -3.76 7.05
N TYR A 189 10.47 -4.05 6.11
CA TYR A 189 10.73 -3.92 4.67
C TYR A 189 10.06 -2.65 4.16
N VAL A 190 10.85 -1.73 3.60
CA VAL A 190 10.40 -0.39 3.24
C VAL A 190 10.45 -0.20 1.73
N CYS A 191 9.33 0.26 1.17
CA CYS A 191 9.18 0.57 -0.24
C CYS A 191 9.64 2.02 -0.51
N ASP A 192 10.84 2.19 -1.06
CA ASP A 192 11.35 3.48 -1.51
C ASP A 192 11.02 3.64 -3.00
N ARG A 193 9.73 3.90 -3.26
CA ARG A 193 9.07 3.61 -4.54
C ARG A 193 9.82 4.17 -5.75
N PRO A 194 10.15 5.47 -5.82
CA PRO A 194 10.76 6.06 -7.01
C PRO A 194 12.29 5.97 -7.01
N ASN A 195 12.91 5.39 -5.98
CA ASN A 195 14.31 4.97 -6.05
C ASN A 195 14.45 3.51 -6.54
N ASP A 196 13.35 2.88 -6.96
CA ASP A 196 13.32 1.52 -7.49
C ASP A 196 13.98 0.51 -6.55
N ARG A 197 13.76 0.63 -5.23
CA ARG A 197 14.40 -0.24 -4.24
C ARG A 197 13.53 -0.59 -3.04
N ILE A 198 13.82 -1.76 -2.48
CA ILE A 198 13.40 -2.17 -1.15
C ILE A 198 14.59 -2.03 -0.21
N GLN A 199 14.39 -1.41 0.95
CA GLN A 199 15.35 -1.43 2.06
C GLN A 199 14.80 -2.21 3.24
N VAL A 200 15.67 -3.00 3.88
CA VAL A 200 15.35 -3.79 5.06
C VAL A 200 16.02 -3.18 6.27
N PHE A 201 15.25 -3.02 7.35
CA PHE A 201 15.69 -2.44 8.60
C PHE A 201 15.40 -3.37 9.76
N THR A 202 16.11 -3.19 10.86
CA THR A 202 15.64 -3.65 12.17
C THR A 202 14.46 -2.79 12.64
N LYS A 203 13.72 -3.25 13.65
CA LYS A 203 12.57 -2.50 14.20
C LYS A 203 12.94 -1.14 14.80
N ASP A 204 14.19 -0.93 15.19
CA ASP A 204 14.74 0.35 15.68
C ASP A 204 15.28 1.26 14.56
N GLY A 205 15.20 0.85 13.29
CA GLY A 205 15.53 1.69 12.14
C GLY A 205 16.97 1.58 11.64
N LYS A 206 17.74 0.59 12.12
CA LYS A 206 19.08 0.33 11.59
C LYS A 206 18.97 -0.40 10.25
N PHE A 207 19.65 0.12 9.24
CA PHE A 207 19.73 -0.51 7.92
C PHE A 207 20.42 -1.88 7.98
N VAL A 208 19.85 -2.85 7.25
CA VAL A 208 20.36 -4.23 7.17
C VAL A 208 20.85 -4.54 5.76
N LYS A 209 20.00 -4.35 4.75
CA LYS A 209 20.28 -4.67 3.34
C LYS A 209 19.26 -4.04 2.40
N GLU A 210 19.55 -4.03 1.11
CA GLU A 210 18.65 -3.55 0.07
C GLU A 210 18.73 -4.38 -1.21
N THR A 211 17.74 -4.21 -2.07
CA THR A 211 17.79 -4.68 -3.47
C THR A 211 17.12 -3.65 -4.37
N GLN A 212 17.62 -3.50 -5.60
CA GLN A 212 16.94 -2.72 -6.64
C GLN A 212 15.94 -3.61 -7.39
N VAL A 213 14.80 -3.05 -7.74
CA VAL A 213 13.72 -3.72 -8.48
C VAL A 213 13.45 -2.93 -9.74
N ALA A 214 13.55 -3.57 -10.92
CA ALA A 214 13.33 -2.91 -12.21
C ALA A 214 14.03 -1.53 -12.33
N LYS A 215 15.33 -1.45 -11.99
CA LYS A 215 16.13 -0.22 -11.76
C LYS A 215 15.96 0.94 -12.75
N ASN A 216 15.48 0.68 -13.96
CA ASN A 216 15.37 1.66 -15.03
C ASN A 216 13.99 2.32 -15.05
N THR A 217 13.16 2.10 -14.03
CA THR A 217 11.80 2.63 -13.96
C THR A 217 11.88 4.07 -13.49
N ARG A 218 11.31 4.98 -14.26
CA ARG A 218 11.32 6.41 -13.97
C ARG A 218 9.90 6.87 -13.61
N GLY A 219 9.78 8.11 -13.17
CA GLY A 219 8.49 8.68 -12.79
C GLY A 219 8.00 8.09 -11.47
N ASP A 220 6.92 7.31 -11.52
CA ASP A 220 6.29 6.76 -10.32
C ASP A 220 7.14 5.70 -9.61
N GLY A 221 8.09 5.07 -10.31
CA GLY A 221 8.97 4.03 -9.77
C GLY A 221 8.37 2.63 -9.82
N SER A 222 9.13 1.62 -9.39
CA SER A 222 8.76 0.20 -9.48
C SER A 222 8.28 -0.45 -8.17
N VAL A 223 8.60 0.14 -7.01
CA VAL A 223 8.39 -0.52 -5.71
C VAL A 223 7.17 0.07 -4.99
N TRP A 224 5.96 -0.31 -5.40
CA TRP A 224 4.75 0.35 -4.90
C TRP A 224 4.38 -0.21 -3.54
N ASP A 225 3.99 -1.48 -3.44
CA ASP A 225 3.60 -2.07 -2.16
C ASP A 225 4.07 -3.53 -2.06
N ILE A 226 4.12 -4.08 -0.85
CA ILE A 226 4.47 -5.49 -0.64
C ILE A 226 3.49 -6.20 0.30
N ALA A 227 3.42 -7.52 0.12
CA ALA A 227 2.76 -8.43 1.06
C ALA A 227 3.62 -9.69 1.26
N PHE A 228 3.73 -10.14 2.50
CA PHE A 228 4.43 -11.40 2.80
C PHE A 228 3.57 -12.62 2.50
N SER A 229 4.20 -13.72 2.11
CA SER A 229 3.56 -15.03 2.10
C SER A 229 3.13 -15.43 3.52
N LYS A 230 2.10 -16.29 3.59
CA LYS A 230 1.44 -16.63 4.85
C LYS A 230 1.90 -17.96 5.44
N ASP A 231 2.94 -18.58 4.86
CA ASP A 231 3.68 -19.65 5.50
C ASP A 231 4.36 -19.17 6.80
N ALA A 232 4.75 -20.12 7.65
CA ALA A 232 5.29 -19.82 8.97
C ALA A 232 6.54 -18.91 8.91
N ALA A 233 7.39 -19.09 7.90
CA ALA A 233 8.65 -18.36 7.74
C ALA A 233 8.51 -17.03 6.98
N GLN A 234 7.32 -16.76 6.40
CA GLN A 234 7.13 -15.70 5.41
C GLN A 234 8.18 -15.80 4.32
N LYS A 235 8.38 -16.99 3.74
CA LYS A 235 9.51 -17.26 2.84
C LYS A 235 9.57 -16.30 1.65
N TYR A 236 8.41 -15.81 1.19
CA TYR A 236 8.31 -14.94 0.03
C TYR A 236 7.71 -13.58 0.40
N PHE A 237 8.02 -12.58 -0.42
CA PHE A 237 7.15 -11.41 -0.53
C PHE A 237 6.73 -11.20 -1.99
N TYR A 238 5.54 -10.64 -2.14
CA TYR A 238 4.97 -10.20 -3.40
C TYR A 238 5.07 -8.69 -3.45
N LEU A 239 5.50 -8.13 -4.57
CA LEU A 239 5.70 -6.70 -4.76
C LEU A 239 4.88 -6.23 -5.96
N SER A 240 4.04 -5.21 -5.76
CA SER A 240 3.34 -4.54 -6.85
C SER A 240 4.27 -3.52 -7.52
N ASP A 241 4.39 -3.66 -8.84
CA ASP A 241 5.03 -2.70 -9.72
C ASP A 241 3.96 -2.13 -10.64
N GLY A 242 3.38 -1.02 -10.21
CA GLY A 242 2.31 -0.35 -10.93
C GLY A 242 2.77 0.36 -12.19
N ALA A 243 4.06 0.70 -12.30
CA ALA A 243 4.59 1.36 -13.50
C ALA A 243 4.84 0.36 -14.63
N ASN A 244 5.28 -0.85 -14.29
CA ASN A 244 5.56 -1.91 -15.25
C ASN A 244 4.46 -2.97 -15.35
N GLU A 245 3.34 -2.78 -14.65
CA GLU A 245 2.14 -3.62 -14.66
C GLU A 245 2.41 -5.08 -14.28
N LYS A 246 3.15 -5.27 -13.19
CA LYS A 246 3.60 -6.59 -12.73
C LYS A 246 3.47 -6.76 -11.23
N ILE A 247 3.35 -8.02 -10.84
CA ILE A 247 3.64 -8.49 -9.50
C ILE A 247 4.95 -9.27 -9.54
N HIS A 248 5.94 -8.83 -8.78
CA HIS A 248 7.19 -9.55 -8.58
C HIS A 248 7.09 -10.47 -7.37
N VAL A 249 7.75 -11.63 -7.43
CA VAL A 249 7.82 -12.62 -6.36
C VAL A 249 9.27 -12.80 -5.96
N PHE A 250 9.58 -12.53 -4.70
CA PHE A 250 10.94 -12.59 -4.17
C PHE A 250 11.09 -13.67 -3.11
N ASP A 251 12.28 -14.28 -3.04
CA ASP A 251 12.73 -14.87 -1.78
C ASP A 251 13.01 -13.72 -0.79
N ARG A 252 12.30 -13.74 0.34
CA ARG A 252 12.30 -12.62 1.27
C ARG A 252 13.64 -12.45 1.96
N GLN A 253 14.35 -13.54 2.26
CA GLN A 253 15.59 -13.48 3.00
C GLN A 253 16.77 -13.12 2.11
N SER A 254 16.88 -13.67 0.90
CA SER A 254 17.98 -13.31 0.01
C SER A 254 17.73 -12.01 -0.77
N LEU A 255 16.48 -11.52 -0.81
CA LEU A 255 16.03 -10.44 -1.70
C LEU A 255 16.22 -10.77 -3.19
N THR A 256 16.27 -12.05 -3.53
CA THR A 256 16.37 -12.52 -4.93
C THR A 256 14.99 -12.57 -5.55
N GLU A 257 14.83 -11.90 -6.69
CA GLU A 257 13.62 -12.05 -7.50
C GLU A 257 13.58 -13.46 -8.08
N LEU A 258 12.49 -14.18 -7.82
CA LEU A 258 12.28 -15.55 -8.28
C LEU A 258 11.56 -15.54 -9.63
N THR A 259 10.49 -14.77 -9.72
CA THR A 259 9.67 -14.65 -10.92
C THR A 259 8.77 -13.42 -10.83
N SER A 260 8.09 -13.09 -11.92
CA SER A 260 7.02 -12.08 -11.95
C SER A 260 5.84 -12.59 -12.76
N PHE A 261 4.67 -12.00 -12.57
CA PHE A 261 3.50 -12.21 -13.41
C PHE A 261 2.73 -10.89 -13.60
N GLY A 262 1.89 -10.82 -14.63
CA GLY A 262 1.21 -9.60 -15.02
C GLY A 262 1.60 -9.12 -16.41
N ASP A 263 0.73 -8.29 -16.97
CA ASP A 263 0.98 -7.48 -18.16
C ASP A 263 0.01 -6.29 -18.17
N GLY A 264 0.25 -5.28 -19.00
CA GLY A 264 -0.66 -4.15 -19.15
C GLY A 264 -2.00 -4.57 -19.77
N GLY A 265 -3.11 -4.18 -19.14
CA GLY A 265 -4.43 -4.42 -19.72
C GLY A 265 -5.59 -4.48 -18.71
N ARG A 266 -6.73 -4.98 -19.20
CA ARG A 266 -8.02 -4.97 -18.49
C ARG A 266 -8.60 -6.36 -18.26
N GLN A 267 -7.91 -7.41 -18.68
CA GLN A 267 -8.34 -8.78 -18.43
C GLN A 267 -7.83 -9.28 -17.07
N PRO A 268 -8.44 -10.32 -16.49
CA PRO A 268 -7.86 -11.02 -15.34
C PRO A 268 -6.39 -11.38 -15.54
N GLY A 269 -5.57 -11.11 -14.52
CA GLY A 269 -4.12 -11.30 -14.58
C GLY A 269 -3.35 -10.21 -15.35
N GLN A 270 -4.04 -9.23 -15.95
CA GLN A 270 -3.47 -7.99 -16.47
C GLN A 270 -3.77 -6.83 -15.54
N PHE A 271 -2.94 -5.78 -15.57
CA PHE A 271 -2.97 -4.66 -14.65
C PHE A 271 -3.00 -3.31 -15.37
N TYR A 272 -3.53 -2.32 -14.65
CA TYR A 272 -3.38 -0.90 -14.95
C TYR A 272 -3.10 -0.18 -13.64
N ALA A 273 -1.86 0.25 -13.42
CA ALA A 273 -1.34 0.75 -12.18
C ALA A 273 -1.73 -0.11 -10.97
N VAL A 274 -1.29 -1.38 -10.98
CA VAL A 274 -1.41 -2.24 -9.80
C VAL A 274 -0.68 -1.61 -8.62
N HIS A 275 -1.42 -1.34 -7.56
CA HIS A 275 -0.94 -0.44 -6.51
C HIS A 275 -0.73 -1.15 -5.18
N SER A 276 -1.81 -1.58 -4.53
CA SER A 276 -1.72 -2.24 -3.23
C SER A 276 -1.85 -3.74 -3.38
N ILE A 277 -1.20 -4.47 -2.46
CA ILE A 277 -1.19 -5.93 -2.45
C ILE A 277 -1.38 -6.45 -1.02
N ALA A 278 -2.14 -7.54 -0.87
CA ALA A 278 -2.39 -8.19 0.41
C ALA A 278 -2.48 -9.70 0.25
N THR A 279 -2.23 -10.43 1.33
CA THR A 279 -2.34 -11.90 1.38
C THR A 279 -3.29 -12.33 2.49
N ASP A 280 -4.14 -13.32 2.23
CA ASP A 280 -5.04 -13.90 3.25
C ASP A 280 -4.45 -15.14 3.92
N SER A 281 -5.09 -15.62 5.00
CA SER A 281 -4.63 -16.79 5.75
C SER A 281 -4.57 -18.10 4.93
N LYS A 282 -5.20 -18.16 3.76
CA LYS A 282 -5.14 -19.30 2.83
C LYS A 282 -4.04 -19.13 1.77
N GLY A 283 -3.28 -18.03 1.82
CA GLY A 283 -2.20 -17.70 0.90
C GLY A 283 -2.66 -17.05 -0.40
N ASN A 284 -3.94 -16.72 -0.57
CA ASN A 284 -4.40 -16.01 -1.76
C ASN A 284 -3.82 -14.59 -1.78
N VAL A 285 -3.53 -14.08 -2.97
CA VAL A 285 -3.03 -12.72 -3.18
C VAL A 285 -4.17 -11.85 -3.70
N TYR A 286 -4.31 -10.66 -3.15
CA TYR A 286 -5.28 -9.66 -3.57
C TYR A 286 -4.54 -8.43 -4.04
N THR A 287 -4.94 -7.89 -5.18
CA THR A 287 -4.37 -6.64 -5.70
C THR A 287 -5.47 -5.63 -5.92
N THR A 288 -5.12 -4.35 -5.80
CA THR A 288 -6.00 -3.24 -6.19
C THR A 288 -5.28 -2.30 -7.11
N GLU A 289 -6.01 -1.75 -8.07
CA GLU A 289 -5.48 -0.84 -9.07
C GLU A 289 -5.91 0.60 -8.79
N THR A 290 -5.00 1.55 -9.05
CA THR A 290 -5.27 2.99 -8.96
C THR A 290 -5.51 3.60 -10.34
N TYR A 291 -5.62 4.94 -10.38
CA TYR A 291 -5.90 5.70 -11.59
C TYR A 291 -7.18 5.20 -12.27
N ARG A 292 -7.07 4.69 -13.50
CA ARG A 292 -8.19 4.18 -14.27
C ARG A 292 -8.33 2.66 -14.17
N GLY A 293 -7.47 1.93 -13.47
CA GLY A 293 -7.55 0.47 -13.41
C GLY A 293 -8.83 -0.02 -12.75
N GLN A 294 -9.26 0.63 -11.65
CA GLN A 294 -10.60 0.51 -11.05
C GLN A 294 -11.02 -0.93 -10.69
N ARG A 295 -10.06 -1.81 -10.43
CA ARG A 295 -10.31 -3.23 -10.19
C ARG A 295 -9.64 -3.71 -8.92
N LEU A 296 -10.27 -4.72 -8.32
CA LEU A 296 -9.66 -5.62 -7.35
C LEU A 296 -9.58 -6.99 -8.01
N GLN A 297 -8.44 -7.66 -7.86
CA GLN A 297 -8.26 -9.02 -8.37
C GLN A 297 -7.83 -9.95 -7.22
N LYS A 298 -8.38 -11.17 -7.20
CA LYS A 298 -8.02 -12.25 -6.28
C LYS A 298 -7.31 -13.36 -7.07
N PHE A 299 -6.06 -13.62 -6.71
CA PHE A 299 -5.26 -14.72 -7.23
C PHE A 299 -5.30 -15.87 -6.22
N VAL A 300 -5.96 -16.96 -6.62
CA VAL A 300 -6.17 -18.12 -5.75
C VAL A 300 -4.87 -18.90 -5.63
N TYR A 301 -4.43 -19.13 -4.39
CA TYR A 301 -3.26 -19.96 -4.13
C TYR A 301 -3.56 -21.43 -4.42
N LYS A 302 -2.72 -22.03 -5.28
CA LYS A 302 -2.85 -23.44 -5.71
C LYS A 302 -1.72 -24.34 -5.18
N GLY A 303 -0.87 -23.82 -4.31
CA GLY A 303 0.36 -24.49 -3.87
C GLY A 303 1.61 -23.91 -4.53
N LEU A 304 2.77 -24.33 -4.03
CA LEU A 304 4.06 -23.97 -4.62
C LEU A 304 4.32 -24.83 -5.87
N ALA A 305 4.91 -24.20 -6.88
CA ALA A 305 5.36 -24.85 -8.10
C ALA A 305 6.79 -24.38 -8.43
N THR A 306 7.52 -25.18 -9.21
CA THR A 306 8.83 -24.80 -9.72
C THR A 306 8.70 -23.60 -10.65
N VAL A 307 9.56 -22.60 -10.46
CA VAL A 307 9.66 -21.47 -11.39
C VAL A 307 10.24 -21.96 -12.72
N THR A 308 9.49 -21.80 -13.79
CA THR A 308 9.89 -22.23 -15.15
C THR A 308 10.45 -21.12 -16.01
N LYS A 309 10.17 -19.85 -15.66
CA LYS A 309 10.61 -18.66 -16.40
C LYS A 309 10.68 -17.43 -15.49
N PRO A 310 11.55 -16.45 -15.78
CA PRO A 310 11.63 -15.21 -14.99
C PRO A 310 10.35 -14.36 -15.03
N ASN A 311 9.60 -14.39 -16.14
CA ASN A 311 8.33 -13.69 -16.28
C ASN A 311 7.23 -14.66 -16.77
N GLN A 312 6.20 -14.84 -15.96
CA GLN A 312 5.06 -15.70 -16.25
C GLN A 312 4.08 -15.10 -17.26
N GLY A 313 4.13 -13.79 -17.49
CA GLY A 313 3.14 -13.04 -18.27
C GLY A 313 1.80 -12.97 -17.55
N THR A 314 0.72 -12.75 -18.31
CA THR A 314 -0.65 -12.82 -17.78
C THR A 314 -0.96 -14.25 -17.34
N VAL A 315 -1.22 -14.44 -16.04
CA VAL A 315 -1.65 -15.73 -15.49
C VAL A 315 -3.16 -15.87 -15.63
N TRP A 316 -3.59 -16.72 -16.56
CA TRP A 316 -5.00 -17.03 -16.78
C TRP A 316 -5.32 -18.43 -16.23
N PRO A 317 -6.54 -18.68 -15.71
CA PRO A 317 -7.00 -20.03 -15.48
C PRO A 317 -7.03 -20.77 -16.83
N THR A 318 -6.04 -21.61 -17.10
CA THR A 318 -6.16 -22.55 -18.20
C THR A 318 -7.32 -23.47 -17.85
N ARG A 319 -8.34 -23.56 -18.72
CA ARG A 319 -9.34 -24.63 -18.57
C ARG A 319 -8.56 -25.93 -18.60
N THR A 320 -8.41 -26.60 -17.46
CA THR A 320 -8.14 -28.03 -17.45
C THR A 320 -9.36 -28.67 -18.12
N THR A 321 -9.26 -28.93 -19.41
CA THR A 321 -10.16 -29.82 -20.12
C THR A 321 -9.92 -31.21 -19.55
N THR A 322 -10.57 -31.53 -18.44
CA THR A 322 -10.90 -32.91 -18.12
C THR A 322 -12.04 -33.31 -19.05
N HIS A 323 -11.68 -33.86 -20.20
CA HIS A 323 -12.53 -34.77 -20.96
C HIS A 323 -12.22 -36.20 -20.52
#